data_AF-A0A6I3U6D6-F1
#
_entry.id   AF-A0A6I3U6D6-F1
#
_cell.length_a   1.000
_cell.length_b   1.000
_cell.length_c   1.000
_cell.angle_alpha   90.00
_cell.angle_beta   90.00
_cell.angle_gamma   90.00
#
_symmetry.space_group_name_H-M   'P 1'
#
loop_
_entity.id
_entity.type
_entity.pdbx_description
1 polymer ?
#
loop_
_entity_poly.entity_id
_entity_poly.type
_entity_poly.pdbx_seq_one_letter_code
_entity_poly.pdbx_strand_id
1 'polypeptide(L)'
;VLRRANISCDMVGFEEQVTGSHDIQVTADRIFDADLSDYDLVVLPGGMPGSAHLRDNQALISQIKAFDQAGKKVAAICAAPIALHQAGVLK
;
A
#
# COMPACT_ATOMS: atom_id res chain seq x y z
N VAL A 1 0.86 -12.37 9.04
CA VAL A 1 0.67 -12.16 10.50
C VAL A 1 -0.74 -11.67 10.80
N LEU A 2 -1.22 -10.58 10.19
CA LEU A 2 -2.56 -10.01 10.43
C LEU A 2 -3.71 -11.02 10.30
N ARG A 3 -3.75 -11.80 9.21
CA ARG A 3 -4.73 -12.90 9.04
C ARG A 3 -4.71 -13.93 10.18
N ARG A 4 -3.55 -14.20 10.79
CA ARG A 4 -3.43 -15.11 11.96
C ARG A 4 -3.97 -14.50 13.25
N ALA A 5 -4.09 -13.18 13.30
CA ALA A 5 -4.72 -12.44 14.39
C ALA A 5 -6.22 -12.19 14.12
N ASN A 6 -6.82 -12.89 13.14
CA ASN A 6 -8.22 -12.71 12.71
C ASN A 6 -8.55 -11.30 12.20
N ILE A 7 -7.56 -10.60 11.64
CA ILE A 7 -7.78 -9.32 10.95
C ILE A 7 -8.04 -9.63 9.47
N SER A 8 -9.13 -9.09 8.92
CA SER A 8 -9.42 -9.17 7.48
C SER A 8 -8.37 -8.40 6.70
N CYS A 9 -7.85 -8.98 5.62
CA CYS A 9 -6.79 -8.36 4.82
C CYS A 9 -6.98 -8.69 3.35
N ASP A 10 -7.01 -7.64 2.53
CA ASP A 10 -6.98 -7.74 1.09
C ASP A 10 -5.61 -7.31 0.56
N MET A 11 -5.07 -8.07 -0.38
CA MET A 11 -3.94 -7.67 -1.19
C MET A 11 -4.45 -6.82 -2.35
N VAL A 12 -4.14 -5.53 -2.31
CA VAL A 12 -4.53 -4.57 -3.35
C VAL A 12 -3.37 -4.36 -4.31
N GLY A 13 -3.54 -4.75 -5.58
CA GLY A 13 -2.53 -4.61 -6.62
C GLY A 13 -2.91 -3.55 -7.66
N PHE A 14 -1.93 -3.01 -8.38
CA PHE A 14 -2.20 -2.23 -9.60
C PHE A 14 -2.54 -3.12 -10.80
N GLU A 15 -2.20 -4.41 -10.70
CA GLU A 15 -2.50 -5.48 -11.64
C GLU A 15 -2.95 -6.71 -10.84
N GLU A 16 -3.64 -7.65 -11.49
CA GLU A 16 -4.13 -8.87 -10.83
C GLU A 16 -2.98 -9.78 -10.39
N GLN A 17 -1.91 -9.84 -11.18
CA GLN A 17 -0.71 -10.59 -10.89
C GLN A 17 0.48 -9.65 -10.85
N VAL A 18 1.21 -9.65 -9.72
CA VAL A 18 2.40 -8.82 -9.54
C VAL A 18 3.59 -9.72 -9.26
N THR A 19 4.65 -9.56 -10.05
CA THR A 19 5.92 -10.26 -9.83
C THR A 19 6.82 -9.44 -8.92
N GLY A 20 7.19 -10.00 -7.77
CA GLY A 20 8.11 -9.39 -6.81
C GLY A 20 9.56 -9.46 -7.29
N SER A 21 10.46 -8.79 -6.57
CA SER A 21 11.90 -8.66 -6.92
C SER A 21 12.71 -9.97 -6.89
N HIS A 22 12.09 -11.08 -6.49
CA HIS A 22 12.70 -12.41 -6.42
C HIS A 22 11.92 -13.42 -7.28
N ASP A 23 11.25 -12.93 -8.34
CA ASP A 23 10.49 -13.73 -9.31
C ASP A 23 9.32 -14.54 -8.70
N ILE A 24 8.86 -14.13 -7.51
CA ILE A 24 7.67 -14.69 -6.87
C ILE A 24 6.47 -13.88 -7.36
N GLN A 25 5.52 -14.56 -7.99
CA GLN A 25 4.25 -13.96 -8.38
C GLN A 25 3.25 -13.99 -7.21
N VAL A 26 2.57 -12.88 -7.02
CA VAL A 26 1.49 -12.73 -6.05
C VAL A 26 0.22 -12.31 -6.78
N THR A 27 -0.88 -12.98 -6.48
CA THR A 27 -2.21 -12.62 -6.98
C THR A 27 -2.85 -11.63 -6.01
N ALA A 28 -3.29 -10.48 -6.52
CA ALA A 28 -4.04 -9.50 -5.74
C ALA A 28 -5.47 -10.00 -5.51
N ASP A 29 -6.01 -9.72 -4.34
CA ASP A 29 -7.42 -9.98 -4.00
C ASP A 29 -8.34 -8.95 -4.72
N ARG A 30 -7.82 -7.74 -5.00
CA ARG A 30 -8.50 -6.69 -5.77
C ARG A 30 -7.54 -5.77 -6.51
N ILE A 31 -8.05 -5.12 -7.56
CA ILE A 31 -7.36 -4.04 -8.27
C ILE A 31 -7.59 -2.72 -7.55
N PHE A 32 -6.55 -1.90 -7.47
CA PHE A 32 -6.63 -0.55 -6.93
C PHE A 32 -7.51 0.34 -7.82
N ASP A 33 -8.56 0.88 -7.22
CA ASP A 33 -9.60 1.73 -7.85
C ASP A 33 -9.60 3.16 -7.28
N ALA A 34 -8.55 3.54 -6.57
CA ALA A 34 -8.41 4.82 -5.87
C ALA A 34 -9.41 5.06 -4.73
N ASP A 35 -10.03 4.01 -4.19
CA ASP A 35 -10.85 4.09 -2.97
C ASP A 35 -10.37 3.10 -1.90
N LEU A 36 -9.87 3.64 -0.79
CA LEU A 36 -9.45 2.86 0.38
C LEU A 36 -10.32 3.15 1.61
N SER A 37 -11.42 3.90 1.45
CA SER A 37 -12.22 4.44 2.56
C SER A 37 -12.80 3.38 3.50
N ASP A 38 -13.00 2.15 3.01
CA ASP A 38 -13.49 1.01 3.80
C ASP A 38 -12.42 0.35 4.70
N TYR A 39 -11.14 0.68 4.55
CA TYR A 39 -10.06 0.08 5.35
C TYR A 39 -9.75 0.88 6.62
N ASP A 40 -9.25 0.20 7.65
CA ASP A 40 -8.77 0.84 8.89
C ASP A 40 -7.25 1.10 8.88
N LEU A 41 -6.51 0.32 8.07
CA LEU A 41 -5.06 0.33 7.98
C LEU A 41 -4.61 0.07 6.54
N VAL A 42 -3.68 0.89 6.05
CA VAL A 42 -2.95 0.64 4.80
C VAL A 42 -1.51 0.26 5.14
N VAL A 43 -1.01 -0.83 4.53
CA VAL A 43 0.38 -1.28 4.68
C VAL A 43 1.04 -1.32 3.31
N LEU A 44 2.11 -0.56 3.14
CA LEU A 44 2.90 -0.50 1.91
C LEU A 44 4.11 -1.44 2.00
N PRO A 45 4.16 -2.54 1.23
CA PRO A 45 5.31 -3.41 1.18
C PRO A 45 6.47 -2.76 0.43
N GLY A 46 7.69 -3.05 0.86
CA GLY A 46 8.90 -2.59 0.21
C GLY A 46 9.27 -3.35 -1.06
N GLY A 47 10.52 -3.20 -1.49
CA GLY A 47 11.07 -3.85 -2.69
C GLY A 47 11.01 -2.95 -3.91
N MET A 48 12.08 -2.97 -4.71
CA MET A 48 12.17 -2.21 -5.96
C MET A 48 11.97 -3.17 -7.15
N PRO A 49 11.29 -2.73 -8.25
CA PRO A 49 10.80 -1.36 -8.50
C PRO A 49 9.44 -1.03 -7.86
N GLY A 50 8.77 -1.98 -7.19
CA GLY A 50 7.41 -1.79 -6.66
C GLY A 50 7.22 -0.56 -5.75
N SER A 51 8.17 -0.26 -4.87
CA SER A 51 8.12 0.94 -4.02
C SER A 51 8.15 2.24 -4.82
N ALA A 52 8.82 2.28 -5.97
CA ALA A 52 8.78 3.43 -6.87
C ALA A 52 7.40 3.58 -7.52
N HIS A 53 6.78 2.47 -7.94
CA HIS A 53 5.41 2.49 -8.49
C HIS A 53 4.40 3.02 -7.45
N LEU A 54 4.54 2.62 -6.17
CA LEU A 54 3.71 3.15 -5.08
C LEU A 54 3.90 4.66 -4.89
N ARG A 55 5.16 5.15 -4.93
CA ARG A 55 5.48 6.58 -4.82
C ARG A 55 4.90 7.40 -5.96
N ASP A 56 5.00 6.87 -7.18
CA ASP A 56 4.68 7.61 -8.42
C ASP A 56 3.17 7.56 -8.75
N ASN A 57 2.39 6.72 -8.05
CA ASN A 57 0.94 6.67 -8.20
C ASN A 57 0.25 7.81 -7.42
N GLN A 58 -0.10 8.89 -8.11
CA GLN A 58 -0.73 10.08 -7.51
C GLN A 58 -2.07 9.80 -6.79
N ALA A 59 -2.85 8.83 -7.28
CA ALA A 59 -4.11 8.45 -6.66
C ALA A 59 -3.86 7.77 -5.31
N LEU A 60 -2.88 6.87 -5.23
CA LEU A 60 -2.46 6.25 -3.96
C LEU A 60 -1.92 7.28 -2.99
N ILE A 61 -1.09 8.22 -3.44
CA ILE A 61 -0.56 9.31 -2.61
C ILE A 61 -1.70 10.15 -2.01
N SER A 62 -2.70 10.49 -2.82
CA SER A 62 -3.89 11.20 -2.35
C SER A 62 -4.66 10.41 -1.29
N GLN A 63 -4.83 9.10 -1.49
CA GLN A 63 -5.49 8.22 -0.53
C GLN A 63 -4.72 8.07 0.78
N ILE A 64 -3.39 7.94 0.74
CA ILE A 64 -2.53 7.90 1.94
C ILE A 64 -2.70 9.17 2.78
N LYS A 65 -2.71 10.33 2.11
CA LYS A 65 -2.90 11.63 2.78
C LYS A 65 -4.29 11.73 3.40
N ALA A 66 -5.34 11.27 2.71
CA ALA A 66 -6.69 11.22 3.25
C ALA A 66 -6.80 10.28 4.47
N PHE A 67 -6.11 9.14 4.43
CA PHE A 67 -6.02 8.20 5.56
C PHE A 67 -5.43 8.83 6.81
N ASP A 68 -4.28 9.51 6.67
CA ASP A 68 -3.61 10.17 7.78
C ASP A 68 -4.48 11.30 8.36
N GLN A 69 -5.11 12.10 7.50
CA GLN A 69 -6.03 13.17 7.91
C GLN A 69 -7.27 12.64 8.65
N ALA A 70 -7.76 11.46 8.27
CA ALA A 70 -8.86 10.78 8.95
C ALA A 70 -8.43 10.09 10.27
N GLY A 71 -7.15 10.19 10.67
CA GLY A 71 -6.61 9.52 11.86
C GLY A 71 -6.44 8.00 11.71
N LYS A 72 -6.62 7.48 10.50
CA LYS A 72 -6.42 6.06 10.17
C LYS A 72 -4.94 5.74 10.09
N LYS A 73 -4.60 4.46 10.15
CA LYS A 73 -3.20 4.03 10.23
C LYS A 73 -2.63 3.80 8.84
N VAL A 74 -1.40 4.27 8.63
CA VAL A 74 -0.58 3.95 7.46
C VAL A 74 0.76 3.41 7.94
N ALA A 75 1.16 2.27 7.41
CA ALA A 75 2.44 1.64 7.68
C ALA A 75 3.19 1.40 6.37
N ALA A 76 4.52 1.46 6.42
CA ALA A 76 5.38 1.15 5.29
C ALA A 76 6.65 0.46 5.79
N ILE A 77 7.24 -0.42 4.97
CA ILE A 77 8.44 -1.18 5.33
C ILE A 77 9.50 -1.14 4.23
N CYS A 78 10.78 -1.21 4.63
CA CYS A 78 11.94 -1.21 3.74
C CYS A 78 11.98 0.05 2.86
N ALA A 79 11.78 -0.05 1.54
CA ALA A 79 11.84 1.09 0.62
C ALA A 79 10.51 1.84 0.49
N ALA A 80 9.38 1.26 0.90
CA ALA A 80 8.06 1.88 0.78
C ALA A 80 7.85 3.21 1.53
N PRO A 81 8.58 3.57 2.61
CA PRO A 81 8.45 4.88 3.25
C PRO A 81 8.66 6.08 2.32
N ILE A 82 9.27 5.92 1.14
CA ILE A 82 9.35 6.97 0.11
C ILE A 82 7.97 7.44 -0.36
N ALA A 83 6.96 6.57 -0.36
CA ALA A 83 5.58 6.94 -0.70
C ALA A 83 4.93 7.76 0.43
N LEU A 84 5.24 7.44 1.70
CA LEU A 84 4.79 8.24 2.84
C LEU A 84 5.43 9.64 2.84
N HIS A 85 6.71 9.71 2.48
CA HIS A 85 7.41 10.98 2.27
C HIS A 85 6.72 11.80 1.18
N GLN A 86 6.43 11.18 0.02
CA GLN A 86 5.73 11.82 -1.10
C GLN A 86 4.32 12.31 -0.72
N ALA A 87 3.61 11.58 0.15
CA ALA A 87 2.31 11.98 0.68
C ALA A 87 2.38 13.10 1.74
N GLY A 88 3.59 13.41 2.24
CA GLY A 88 3.79 14.42 3.28
C GLY A 88 3.27 14.01 4.66
N VAL A 89 3.22 12.71 4.95
CA VAL A 89 2.68 12.16 6.22
C VAL A 89 3.77 11.71 7.21
N LEU A 90 5.05 11.85 6.84
CA LEU A 90 6.17 11.64 7.76
C LEU A 90 6.37 12.89 8.63
N LYS A 91 6.63 12.68 9.93
CA LYS A 91 6.87 13.72 10.93
C LYS A 91 8.32 13.71 11.39
#